data_AF-A0AAW1NAP2-F1
#
_entry.id   AF-A0AAW1NAP2-F1
#
_cell.length_a   1.000
_cell.length_b   1.000
_cell.length_c   1.000
_cell.angle_alpha   90.00
_cell.angle_beta   90.00
_cell.angle_gamma   90.00
#
_symmetry.space_group_name_H-M   'P 1'
#
loop_
_entity.id
_entity.type
_entity.pdbx_description
1 polymer ?
#
loop_
_entity_poly.entity_id
_entity_poly.type
_entity_poly.pdbx_seq_one_letter_code
_entity_poly.pdbx_strand_id
1 'polypeptide(L)'
;MNTYIQDIVAQYSQAILGESEVTKVHETLETYLIDISHLLSIHKYLLGDTPSSLDAYVCGYLAPIYAFNFPDKTLKSILLKYDVVLKYLGNYLKHYGIKVASEPVPRTIQNVDENDRASLGLLATAGFVAMSLMIGYAIMNDVFKIK
;
A
#
# COMPACT_ATOMS: atom_id res chain seq x y z
N MET A 1 20.44 41.08 21.61
CA MET A 1 19.59 40.03 20.99
C MET A 1 20.53 39.11 20.23
N ASN A 2 20.56 37.83 20.58
CA ASN A 2 21.68 36.93 20.35
C ASN A 2 21.80 36.54 18.86
N THR A 3 22.79 37.08 18.15
CA THR A 3 23.04 36.88 16.71
C THR A 3 23.20 35.40 16.35
N TYR A 4 23.67 34.59 17.30
CA TYR A 4 23.79 33.14 17.18
C TYR A 4 22.44 32.43 17.01
N ILE A 5 21.40 32.92 17.68
CA ILE A 5 20.04 32.37 17.55
C ILE A 5 19.43 32.76 16.19
N GLN A 6 19.73 33.96 15.69
CA GLN A 6 19.29 34.39 14.36
C GLN A 6 19.94 33.56 13.26
N ASP A 7 21.23 33.24 13.41
CA ASP A 7 21.97 32.44 12.43
C ASP A 7 21.50 30.98 12.43
N ILE A 8 21.24 30.40 13.60
CA ILE A 8 20.62 29.06 13.71
C ILE A 8 19.22 29.07 13.08
N VAL A 9 18.39 30.07 13.35
CA VAL A 9 17.04 30.16 12.75
C VAL A 9 17.13 30.34 11.23
N ALA A 10 18.09 31.12 10.72
CA ALA A 10 18.30 31.28 9.28
C ALA A 10 18.81 29.99 8.63
N GLN A 11 19.72 29.28 9.29
CA GLN A 11 20.26 27.99 8.83
C GLN A 11 19.20 26.89 8.86
N TYR A 12 18.34 26.85 9.90
CA TYR A 12 17.21 25.95 9.95
C TYR A 12 16.09 26.36 8.98
N SER A 13 15.90 27.67 8.72
CA SER A 13 14.96 28.17 7.70
C SER A 13 15.41 27.82 6.28
N GLN A 14 16.71 27.80 6.00
CA GLN A 14 17.26 27.34 4.72
C GLN A 14 17.33 25.80 4.63
N ALA A 15 17.43 25.12 5.77
CA ALA A 15 17.28 23.67 5.89
C ALA A 15 15.82 23.21 6.05
N ILE A 16 14.84 24.12 5.99
CA ILE A 16 13.46 23.79 5.58
C ILE A 16 13.58 23.40 4.11
N LEU A 17 13.98 22.14 3.96
CA LEU A 17 14.13 21.37 2.74
C LEU A 17 13.09 21.76 1.70
N GLY A 18 13.59 22.40 0.64
CA GLY A 18 13.06 22.27 -0.70
C GLY A 18 11.63 22.75 -0.89
N GLU A 19 11.39 24.06 -0.90
CA GLU A 19 10.15 24.64 -1.45
C GLU A 19 9.90 24.15 -2.90
N SER A 20 10.97 23.81 -3.63
CA SER A 20 10.99 23.12 -4.93
C SER A 20 10.66 21.61 -4.86
N GLU A 21 11.01 20.90 -3.79
CA GLU A 21 10.61 19.50 -3.59
C GLU A 21 9.16 19.39 -3.13
N VAL A 22 8.72 20.25 -2.21
CA VAL A 22 7.34 20.26 -1.71
C VAL A 22 6.35 20.58 -2.84
N THR A 23 6.68 21.53 -3.72
CA THR A 23 5.87 21.86 -4.91
C THR A 23 5.87 20.74 -5.94
N LYS A 24 7.02 20.08 -6.20
CA LYS A 24 7.06 18.90 -7.08
C LYS A 24 6.27 17.73 -6.53
N VAL A 25 6.35 17.48 -5.23
CA VAL A 25 5.58 16.43 -4.55
C VAL A 25 4.08 16.73 -4.65
N HIS A 26 3.68 17.99 -4.53
CA HIS A 26 2.29 18.42 -4.71
C HIS A 26 1.79 18.18 -6.13
N GLU A 27 2.54 18.58 -7.15
CA GLU A 27 2.18 18.36 -8.56
C GLU A 27 2.08 16.86 -8.90
N THR A 28 3.05 16.09 -8.41
CA THR A 28 3.08 14.64 -8.57
C THR A 28 1.86 13.99 -7.90
N LEU A 29 1.50 14.44 -6.69
CA LEU A 29 0.34 13.95 -5.97
C LEU A 29 -0.98 14.28 -6.70
N GLU A 30 -1.14 15.50 -7.21
CA GLU A 30 -2.32 15.88 -7.98
C GLU A 30 -2.47 14.98 -9.21
N THR A 31 -1.36 14.69 -9.90
CA THR A 31 -1.35 13.77 -11.05
C THR A 31 -1.80 12.36 -10.65
N TYR A 32 -1.26 11.81 -9.56
CA TYR A 32 -1.67 10.49 -9.07
C TYR A 32 -3.15 10.45 -8.64
N LEU A 33 -3.66 11.50 -8.00
CA LEU A 33 -5.07 11.58 -7.61
C LEU A 33 -6.00 11.66 -8.82
N ILE A 34 -5.59 12.35 -9.89
CA ILE A 34 -6.32 12.39 -11.15
C ILE A 34 -6.39 11.00 -11.77
N ASP A 35 -5.26 10.30 -11.89
CA ASP A 35 -5.20 8.95 -12.46
C ASP A 35 -6.07 7.97 -11.66
N ILE A 36 -5.97 8.01 -10.33
CA ILE A 36 -6.80 7.21 -9.43
C ILE A 36 -8.28 7.55 -9.65
N SER A 37 -8.65 8.83 -9.71
CA SER A 37 -10.04 9.24 -9.90
C SER A 37 -10.61 8.76 -11.24
N HIS A 38 -9.79 8.76 -12.30
CA HIS A 38 -10.17 8.25 -13.61
C HIS A 38 -10.37 6.73 -13.57
N LEU A 39 -9.47 6.02 -12.90
CA LEU A 39 -9.54 4.56 -12.77
C LEU A 39 -10.74 4.11 -11.94
N LEU A 40 -11.07 4.84 -10.87
CA LEU A 40 -12.28 4.66 -10.04
C LEU A 40 -13.58 5.06 -10.74
N SER A 41 -13.51 5.84 -11.82
CA SER A 41 -14.68 6.16 -12.64
C SER A 41 -15.02 5.02 -13.60
N ILE A 42 -14.03 4.20 -13.97
CA ILE A 42 -14.18 3.04 -14.85
C ILE A 42 -14.51 1.78 -14.04
N HIS A 43 -13.89 1.61 -12.88
CA HIS A 43 -14.01 0.43 -12.04
C HIS A 43 -14.44 0.78 -10.62
N LYS A 44 -15.18 -0.11 -9.97
CA LYS A 44 -15.63 0.08 -8.59
C LYS A 44 -14.49 0.14 -7.57
N TYR A 45 -13.39 -0.56 -7.87
CA TYR A 45 -12.12 -0.61 -7.14
C TYR A 45 -10.95 -0.51 -8.12
N LEU A 46 -9.72 -0.29 -7.62
CA LEU A 46 -8.53 -0.03 -8.45
C LEU A 46 -8.16 -1.18 -9.39
N LEU A 47 -8.50 -2.44 -9.06
CA LEU A 47 -8.27 -3.60 -9.93
C LEU A 47 -9.58 -4.28 -10.38
N GLY A 48 -10.68 -3.52 -10.50
CA GLY A 48 -11.95 -4.04 -11.03
C GLY A 48 -13.10 -4.00 -10.02
N ASP A 49 -13.89 -5.08 -9.93
CA ASP A 49 -15.13 -5.11 -9.14
C ASP A 49 -14.97 -5.65 -7.71
N THR A 50 -13.79 -6.16 -7.38
CA THR A 50 -13.45 -6.70 -6.07
C THR A 50 -12.29 -5.92 -5.45
N PRO A 51 -12.32 -5.64 -4.14
CA PRO A 51 -11.24 -4.91 -3.48
C PRO A 51 -9.96 -5.74 -3.45
N SER A 52 -8.88 -5.14 -3.94
CA SER A 52 -7.53 -5.71 -3.97
C SER A 52 -6.70 -5.24 -2.78
N SER A 53 -5.57 -5.90 -2.53
CA SER A 53 -4.55 -5.42 -1.59
C SER A 53 -4.11 -4.00 -1.92
N LEU A 54 -4.11 -3.62 -3.21
CA LEU A 54 -3.81 -2.24 -3.63
C LEU A 54 -4.82 -1.24 -3.06
N ASP A 55 -6.12 -1.58 -3.08
CA ASP A 55 -7.17 -0.76 -2.49
C ASP A 55 -6.97 -0.57 -0.99
N ALA A 56 -6.51 -1.62 -0.29
CA ALA A 56 -6.18 -1.55 1.13
C ALA A 56 -4.99 -0.61 1.40
N TYR A 57 -3.93 -0.68 0.59
CA TYR A 57 -2.78 0.22 0.71
C TYR A 57 -3.18 1.67 0.45
N VAL A 58 -3.90 1.94 -0.64
CA VAL A 58 -4.32 3.31 -1.01
C VAL A 58 -5.26 3.88 0.04
N CYS A 59 -6.27 3.10 0.48
CA CYS A 59 -7.16 3.53 1.56
C CYS A 59 -6.42 3.69 2.89
N GLY A 60 -5.39 2.89 3.16
CA GLY A 60 -4.55 3.00 4.35
C GLY A 60 -3.78 4.33 4.43
N TYR A 61 -3.36 4.89 3.29
CA TYR A 61 -2.77 6.22 3.24
C TYR A 61 -3.81 7.34 3.22
N LEU A 62 -4.92 7.16 2.50
CA LEU A 62 -5.96 8.18 2.38
C LEU A 62 -6.80 8.35 3.65
N ALA A 63 -7.07 7.27 4.38
CA ALA A 63 -7.88 7.31 5.59
C ALA A 63 -7.33 8.26 6.68
N PRO A 64 -6.03 8.20 7.07
CA PRO A 64 -5.48 9.15 8.03
C PRO A 64 -5.47 10.58 7.49
N ILE A 65 -5.24 10.79 6.19
CA ILE A 65 -5.30 12.12 5.56
C ILE A 65 -6.70 12.73 5.68
N TYR A 66 -7.74 11.91 5.51
CA TYR A 66 -9.13 12.33 5.66
C TYR A 66 -9.54 12.52 7.13
N ALA A 67 -9.17 11.58 8.00
CA ALA A 67 -9.61 11.51 9.39
C ALA A 67 -8.88 12.50 10.31
N PHE A 68 -7.58 12.72 10.12
CA PHE A 68 -6.80 13.64 10.96
C PHE A 68 -6.86 15.07 10.42
N ASN A 69 -6.81 16.05 11.33
CA ASN A 69 -6.62 17.45 10.98
C ASN A 69 -5.13 17.78 11.07
N PHE A 70 -4.48 17.82 9.91
CA PHE A 70 -3.11 18.29 9.80
C PHE A 70 -3.05 19.81 9.94
N PRO A 71 -1.96 20.36 10.51
CA PRO A 71 -1.73 21.81 10.53
C PRO A 71 -1.63 22.37 9.10
N ASP A 72 -1.09 21.58 8.18
CA ASP A 72 -1.13 21.85 6.75
C ASP A 72 -2.43 21.33 6.13
N LYS A 73 -3.28 22.25 5.67
CA LYS A 73 -4.59 21.97 5.09
C LYS A 73 -4.54 21.78 3.58
N THR A 74 -3.40 22.00 2.93
CA THR A 74 -3.25 21.92 1.47
C THR A 74 -3.53 20.50 0.98
N LEU A 75 -2.92 19.49 1.59
CA LEU A 75 -3.11 18.08 1.23
C LEU A 75 -4.58 17.63 1.33
N LYS A 76 -5.23 18.03 2.43
CA LYS A 76 -6.65 17.73 2.66
C LYS A 76 -7.54 18.47 1.66
N SER A 77 -7.22 19.72 1.32
CA SER A 77 -8.02 20.50 0.37
C SER A 77 -7.92 19.95 -1.05
N ILE A 78 -6.75 19.47 -1.48
CA ILE A 78 -6.56 18.78 -2.76
C ILE A 78 -7.40 17.50 -2.80
N LEU A 79 -7.29 16.65 -1.76
CA LEU A 79 -8.05 15.40 -1.68
C LEU A 79 -9.58 15.67 -1.70
N LEU A 80 -10.03 16.74 -1.04
CA LEU A 80 -11.43 17.14 -1.02
C LEU A 80 -11.98 17.57 -2.39
N LYS A 81 -11.13 17.94 -3.36
CA LYS A 81 -11.58 18.25 -4.73
C LYS A 81 -12.08 17.01 -5.48
N TYR A 82 -11.66 15.81 -5.08
CA TYR A 82 -11.95 14.56 -5.78
C TYR A 82 -13.04 13.75 -5.05
N ASP A 83 -14.32 14.11 -5.27
CA ASP A 83 -15.47 13.46 -4.64
C ASP A 83 -15.56 11.95 -4.93
N VAL A 84 -15.15 11.53 -6.14
CA VAL A 84 -15.11 10.12 -6.55
C VAL A 84 -14.19 9.30 -5.63
N VAL A 85 -13.02 9.86 -5.30
CA VAL A 85 -12.03 9.21 -4.43
C VAL A 85 -12.52 9.17 -2.98
N LEU A 86 -13.17 10.24 -2.51
CA LEU A 86 -13.79 10.26 -1.18
C LEU A 86 -14.92 9.25 -1.04
N LYS A 87 -15.77 9.12 -2.07
CA LYS A 87 -16.86 8.15 -2.10
C LYS A 87 -16.35 6.72 -2.12
N TYR A 88 -15.30 6.46 -2.89
CA TYR A 88 -14.58 5.19 -2.87
C TYR A 88 -14.02 4.89 -1.48
N LEU A 89 -13.31 5.85 -0.87
CA LEU A 89 -12.73 5.71 0.47
C LEU A 89 -13.82 5.45 1.51
N GLY A 90 -14.92 6.20 1.48
CA GLY A 90 -16.05 6.03 2.39
C GLY A 90 -16.76 4.68 2.21
N ASN A 91 -16.93 4.21 0.97
CA ASN A 91 -17.45 2.89 0.70
C ASN A 91 -16.50 1.79 1.20
N TYR A 92 -15.19 1.93 0.96
CA TYR A 92 -14.19 0.99 1.43
C TYR A 92 -14.16 0.94 2.97
N LEU A 93 -14.12 2.09 3.65
CA LEU A 93 -14.17 2.16 5.12
C LEU A 93 -15.49 1.64 5.69
N LYS A 94 -16.61 1.77 4.98
CA LYS A 94 -17.89 1.21 5.45
C LYS A 94 -17.89 -0.33 5.44
N HIS A 95 -17.24 -0.94 4.45
CA HIS A 95 -17.22 -2.40 4.29
C HIS A 95 -16.07 -3.06 5.05
N TYR A 96 -14.92 -2.40 5.14
CA TYR A 96 -13.66 -2.96 5.66
C TYR A 96 -13.05 -2.13 6.79
N GLY A 97 -13.50 -0.89 6.98
CA GLY A 97 -13.06 -0.08 8.10
C GLY A 97 -13.54 -0.71 9.39
N ILE A 98 -12.58 -0.98 10.28
CA ILE A 98 -12.87 -1.42 11.64
C ILE A 98 -13.82 -0.37 12.24
N LYS A 99 -14.97 -0.80 12.79
CA LYS A 99 -15.74 0.05 13.71
C LYS A 99 -14.83 0.31 14.91
N VAL A 100 -13.99 1.33 14.84
CA VAL A 100 -13.11 1.77 15.93
C VAL A 100 -13.98 2.41 17.01
N ALA A 101 -14.74 1.58 17.70
CA ALA A 101 -15.44 1.95 18.92
C ALA A 101 -15.17 0.98 20.07
N SER A 102 -14.62 -0.23 19.86
CA SER A 102 -14.52 -1.17 20.98
C SER A 102 -13.50 -2.30 20.90
N GLU A 103 -12.59 -2.37 19.92
CA GLU A 103 -11.61 -3.46 19.91
C GLU A 103 -10.17 -2.96 19.89
N PRO A 104 -9.33 -3.44 20.83
CA PRO A 104 -7.92 -3.09 20.85
C PRO A 104 -7.27 -3.56 19.55
N VAL A 105 -6.60 -2.63 18.87
CA VAL A 105 -5.72 -2.90 17.72
C VAL A 105 -4.92 -4.17 18.02
N PRO A 106 -5.04 -5.25 17.22
CA PRO A 106 -4.17 -6.40 17.40
C PRO A 106 -2.77 -5.92 17.06
N ARG A 107 -1.94 -5.66 18.09
CA ARG A 107 -0.49 -5.46 17.93
C ARG A 107 0.22 -6.79 17.67
N THR A 108 -0.44 -7.68 16.94
CA THR A 108 0.11 -8.95 16.52
C THR A 108 0.37 -8.78 15.04
N ILE A 109 1.63 -8.47 14.70
CA ILE A 109 2.21 -8.97 13.45
C ILE A 109 1.74 -10.42 13.40
N GLN A 110 0.99 -10.82 12.36
CA GLN A 110 0.65 -12.22 12.18
C GLN A 110 1.96 -13.00 12.31
N ASN A 111 2.15 -13.67 13.45
CA ASN A 111 2.95 -14.86 13.46
C ASN A 111 2.25 -15.71 12.41
N VAL A 112 2.88 -15.83 11.24
CA VAL A 112 2.54 -16.88 10.29
C VAL A 112 2.40 -18.11 11.15
N ASP A 113 1.18 -18.62 11.27
CA ASP A 113 0.90 -19.77 12.10
C ASP A 113 1.83 -20.87 11.58
N GLU A 114 2.90 -21.15 12.33
CA GLU A 114 3.95 -22.12 11.99
C GLU A 114 3.39 -23.57 12.06
N ASN A 115 2.06 -23.68 12.02
CA ASN A 115 1.27 -24.88 12.23
C ASN A 115 0.33 -25.18 11.05
N ASP A 116 0.41 -24.46 9.93
CA ASP A 116 0.00 -24.99 8.62
C ASP A 116 1.00 -26.06 8.16
N ARG A 117 1.12 -27.12 8.95
CA ARG A 117 1.72 -28.37 8.48
C ARG A 117 0.86 -28.84 7.33
N ALA A 118 1.32 -28.63 6.10
CA ALA A 118 0.74 -29.24 4.92
C ALA A 118 0.46 -30.71 5.25
N SER A 119 -0.79 -31.15 5.05
CA SER A 119 -1.17 -32.51 5.41
C SER A 119 -0.17 -33.47 4.76
N LEU A 120 0.20 -34.54 5.45
CA LEU A 120 1.23 -35.47 4.96
C LEU A 120 0.92 -35.96 3.53
N GLY A 121 -0.38 -36.07 3.20
CA GLY A 121 -0.84 -36.36 1.84
C GLY A 121 -0.53 -35.26 0.83
N LEU A 122 -0.75 -33.99 1.17
CA LEU A 122 -0.44 -32.85 0.31
C LEU A 122 1.07 -32.67 0.12
N LEU A 123 1.87 -32.88 1.17
CA LEU A 123 3.33 -32.81 1.08
C LEU A 123 3.88 -33.96 0.21
N ALA A 124 3.33 -35.17 0.35
CA ALA A 124 3.71 -36.31 -0.46
C ALA A 124 3.36 -36.08 -1.94
N THR A 125 2.14 -35.63 -2.26
CA THR A 125 1.75 -35.36 -3.65
C THR A 125 2.56 -34.23 -4.26
N ALA A 126 2.79 -33.13 -3.54
CA ALA A 126 3.66 -32.04 -4.00
C ALA A 126 5.09 -32.53 -4.25
N GLY A 127 5.63 -33.37 -3.37
CA GLY A 127 6.93 -34.00 -3.54
C GLY A 127 7.03 -34.85 -4.82
N PHE A 128 6.04 -35.73 -5.07
CA PHE A 128 6.00 -36.55 -6.28
C PHE A 128 5.86 -35.73 -7.55
N VAL A 129 5.02 -34.68 -7.54
CA VAL A 129 4.82 -33.79 -8.69
C VAL A 129 6.11 -33.05 -9.01
N ALA A 130 6.76 -32.47 -8.01
CA ALA A 130 8.04 -31.77 -8.18
C ALA A 130 9.13 -32.71 -8.72
N MET A 131 9.22 -33.94 -8.17
CA MET A 131 10.20 -34.93 -8.61
C MET A 131 9.95 -35.38 -10.06
N SER A 132 8.68 -35.55 -10.44
CA SER A 132 8.29 -35.91 -11.82
C SER A 132 8.66 -34.82 -12.82
N LEU A 133 8.41 -33.55 -12.47
CA LEU A 133 8.77 -32.41 -13.31
C LEU A 133 10.29 -32.28 -13.47
N MET A 134 11.05 -32.45 -12.38
CA MET A 134 12.52 -32.41 -12.40
C MET A 134 13.10 -33.53 -13.28
N ILE A 135 12.58 -34.75 -13.16
CA ILE A 135 13.01 -35.88 -13.99
C ILE A 135 12.66 -35.65 -15.46
N GLY A 136 11.43 -35.20 -15.74
CA GLY A 136 11.00 -34.89 -17.11
C GLY A 136 11.85 -33.78 -17.75
N TYR A 137 12.13 -32.72 -16.99
CA TYR A 137 12.98 -31.62 -17.43
C TYR A 137 14.42 -32.09 -17.69
N ALA A 138 14.97 -32.94 -16.84
CA ALA A 138 16.35 -33.43 -16.97
C ALA A 138 16.52 -34.39 -18.17
N ILE A 139 15.50 -35.19 -18.50
CA ILE A 139 15.51 -36.04 -19.71
C ILE A 139 15.40 -35.19 -20.98
N MET A 140 14.50 -34.19 -21.00
CA MET A 140 14.34 -33.32 -22.18
C MET A 140 15.58 -32.47 -22.47
N ASN A 141 16.32 -32.08 -21.43
CA ASN A 141 17.55 -31.29 -21.57
C ASN A 141 18.84 -32.12 -21.56
N ASP A 142 18.74 -33.45 -21.69
CA ASP A 142 19.86 -34.39 -21.81
C ASP A 142 20.91 -34.26 -20.68
N VAL A 143 20.44 -33.92 -19.47
CA VAL A 143 21.29 -33.77 -18.27
C VAL A 143 21.77 -35.14 -17.76
N PHE A 144 21.03 -36.21 -18.05
CA PHE A 144 21.41 -37.59 -17.75
C PHE A 144 21.67 -38.37 -19.04
N LYS A 145 22.94 -38.68 -19.33
CA LYS A 145 23.31 -39.72 -20.30
C LYS A 145 23.01 -41.09 -19.69
N ILE A 146 21.86 -41.67 -20.03
CA ILE A 146 21.58 -43.08 -19.77
C ILE A 146 22.37 -43.87 -20.82
N LYS A 147 23.35 -44.66 -20.36
CA LYS A 147 24.06 -45.64 -21.19
C LYS A 147 23.30 -46.96 -21.17
#